data_AF-A0A520NS57-F1
#
_entry.id   AF-A0A520NS57-F1
#
_cell.length_a   1.000
_cell.length_b   1.000
_cell.length_c   1.000
_cell.angle_alpha   90.00
_cell.angle_beta   90.00
_cell.angle_gamma   90.00
#
_symmetry.space_group_name_H-M   'P 1'
#
loop_
_entity.id
_entity.type
_entity.pdbx_description
1 polymer ?
#
loop_
_entity_poly.entity_id
_entity_poly.type
_entity_poly.pdbx_seq_one_letter_code
_entity_poly.pdbx_strand_id
1 'polypeptide(L)'
;MAPPQTAIICLAVGLAVTVGADVVTPSYARIGVMFLFGAQIWLEQRFARRLFLMSPVFLLALVGLVAFTLLPNAIYAVLHPFHDHQPGSNSFFGGAYRPEVLAYFGSRGEGWILAFCAAGLAVHGILALVTSAQTAPSISLNPDPRGGKARTAYGLSGVLGLLFLAATQSDFFGTTTTNLMRTGVAPVQAFLLLFLLHCALDRSRIRLTPVVLLIVFNLTVMVLAHGGKIPVLIGLAAGLYYIAHTRVSFGALNKAVLAFAVVLVIGMQLIHLVRAPEYYGPRNEKMAFTQKIGNVFLAKLLWRQAETGYCLSNVFTAHKDDRLELRNQTFWVEILIPRAVWPEKPNFSLGGRYAKVYCGITNPAFHSASITVLGQPVIHGGAAALLLHGAFLLAFLCGAGAVAVWGPGLPRVAVFALLPWWIDFDQDFALYMGNLIKFGTFMLPFLLLAMDRTCRRSEN
;
A
#
# COMPACT_ATOMS: atom_id res chain seq x y z
N MET A 1 -22.67 -8.12 -18.78
CA MET A 1 -21.96 -7.42 -17.68
C MET A 1 -22.20 -5.90 -17.70
N ALA A 2 -22.44 -5.28 -18.86
CA ALA A 2 -22.63 -3.83 -18.99
C ALA A 2 -23.66 -3.21 -18.01
N PRO A 3 -24.92 -3.65 -17.89
CA PRO A 3 -25.91 -2.95 -17.07
C PRO A 3 -25.57 -2.84 -15.56
N PRO A 4 -25.22 -3.94 -14.83
CA PRO A 4 -24.87 -3.83 -13.42
C PRO A 4 -23.54 -3.10 -13.19
N GLN A 5 -22.57 -3.23 -14.11
CA GLN A 5 -21.28 -2.56 -14.00
C GLN A 5 -21.43 -1.04 -14.19
N THR A 6 -22.24 -0.62 -15.17
CA THR A 6 -22.57 0.80 -15.41
C THR A 6 -23.29 1.39 -14.20
N ALA A 7 -24.22 0.65 -13.58
CA ALA A 7 -24.88 1.10 -12.35
C ALA A 7 -23.89 1.34 -11.20
N ILE A 8 -22.95 0.41 -10.97
CA ILE A 8 -21.90 0.59 -9.95
C ILE A 8 -21.06 1.84 -10.25
N ILE A 9 -20.66 2.05 -11.50
CA ILE A 9 -19.86 3.23 -11.91
C ILE A 9 -20.66 4.51 -11.66
N CYS A 10 -21.90 4.61 -12.12
CA CYS A 10 -22.73 5.80 -11.95
C CYS A 10 -22.97 6.12 -10.47
N LEU A 11 -23.26 5.11 -9.65
CA LEU A 11 -23.44 5.28 -8.21
C LEU A 11 -22.13 5.69 -7.52
N ALA A 12 -21.00 5.10 -7.91
CA ALA A 12 -19.69 5.46 -7.35
C ALA A 12 -19.28 6.89 -7.71
N VAL A 13 -19.51 7.33 -8.96
CA VAL A 13 -19.29 8.72 -9.38
C VAL A 13 -20.22 9.67 -8.62
N GLY A 14 -21.52 9.35 -8.56
CA GLY A 14 -22.49 10.15 -7.81
C GLY A 14 -22.12 10.29 -6.34
N LEU A 15 -21.64 9.21 -5.71
CA LEU A 15 -21.19 9.23 -4.33
C LEU A 15 -19.89 10.04 -4.17
N ALA A 16 -18.91 9.90 -5.06
CA ALA A 16 -17.69 10.70 -5.03
C ALA A 16 -17.99 12.21 -5.11
N VAL A 17 -18.87 12.60 -6.03
CA VAL A 17 -19.27 14.01 -6.23
C VAL A 17 -20.06 14.53 -5.04
N THR A 18 -21.09 13.80 -4.59
CA THR A 18 -21.95 14.26 -3.48
C THR A 18 -21.22 14.32 -2.14
N VAL A 19 -20.24 13.44 -1.90
CA VAL A 19 -19.40 13.48 -0.70
C VAL A 19 -18.38 14.60 -0.79
N GLY A 20 -17.70 14.76 -1.94
CA GLY A 20 -16.73 15.85 -2.14
C GLY A 20 -17.37 17.24 -2.15
N ALA A 21 -18.63 17.34 -2.58
CA ALA A 21 -19.45 18.55 -2.52
C ALA A 21 -20.18 18.73 -1.18
N ASP A 22 -19.85 17.92 -0.16
CA ASP A 22 -20.35 18.06 1.20
C ASP A 22 -21.87 17.85 1.38
N VAL A 23 -22.55 17.24 0.39
CA VAL A 23 -24.00 16.96 0.38
C VAL A 23 -24.33 15.71 1.22
N VAL A 24 -23.52 14.65 1.09
CA VAL A 24 -23.70 13.39 1.82
C VAL A 24 -22.70 13.33 2.97
N THR A 25 -23.18 13.01 4.17
CA THR A 25 -22.31 12.89 5.34
C THR A 25 -21.37 11.68 5.22
N PRO A 26 -20.15 11.74 5.80
CA PRO A 26 -19.20 10.63 5.74
C PRO A 26 -19.76 9.30 6.27
N SER A 27 -20.66 9.33 7.25
CA SER A 27 -21.29 8.13 7.81
C SER A 27 -22.13 7.37 6.77
N TYR A 28 -23.01 8.06 6.03
CA TYR A 28 -23.80 7.43 4.96
C TYR A 28 -22.92 7.04 3.77
N ALA A 29 -21.95 7.90 3.44
CA ALA A 29 -20.99 7.63 2.40
C ALA A 29 -20.19 6.35 2.65
N ARG A 30 -19.74 6.11 3.88
CA ARG A 30 -19.00 4.90 4.27
C ARG A 30 -19.78 3.63 3.97
N ILE A 31 -21.06 3.60 4.33
CA ILE A 31 -21.96 2.47 4.05
C ILE A 31 -22.15 2.29 2.55
N GLY A 32 -22.40 3.39 1.82
CA GLY A 32 -22.55 3.38 0.37
C GLY A 32 -21.31 2.85 -0.35
N VAL A 33 -20.13 3.38 -0.04
CA VAL A 33 -18.85 2.93 -0.63
C VAL A 33 -18.60 1.46 -0.28
N MET A 34 -18.79 1.05 0.99
CA MET A 34 -18.63 -0.35 1.40
C MET A 34 -19.53 -1.30 0.59
N PHE A 35 -20.81 -0.94 0.41
CA PHE A 35 -21.75 -1.73 -0.38
C PHE A 35 -21.32 -1.81 -1.84
N LEU A 36 -20.89 -0.70 -2.44
CA LEU A 36 -20.43 -0.67 -3.83
C LEU A 36 -19.15 -1.50 -4.06
N PHE A 37 -18.20 -1.47 -3.12
CA PHE A 37 -17.03 -2.36 -3.17
C PHE A 37 -17.44 -3.84 -3.07
N GLY A 38 -18.34 -4.18 -2.16
CA GLY A 38 -18.90 -5.53 -2.03
C GLY A 38 -19.61 -5.98 -3.31
N ALA A 39 -20.43 -5.11 -3.90
CA ALA A 39 -21.13 -5.36 -5.14
C ALA A 39 -20.17 -5.55 -6.32
N GLN A 40 -19.10 -4.76 -6.42
CA GLN A 40 -18.08 -4.92 -7.45
C GLN A 40 -17.33 -6.25 -7.32
N ILE A 41 -16.88 -6.61 -6.11
CA ILE A 41 -16.20 -7.89 -5.85
C ILE A 41 -17.14 -9.04 -6.20
N TRP A 42 -18.39 -8.99 -5.74
CA TRP A 42 -19.39 -10.02 -6.03
C TRP A 42 -19.67 -10.15 -7.53
N LEU A 43 -19.83 -9.01 -8.23
CA LEU A 43 -20.09 -8.97 -9.66
C LEU A 43 -18.94 -9.63 -10.43
N GLU A 44 -17.70 -9.23 -10.17
CA GLU A 44 -16.54 -9.82 -10.82
C GLU A 44 -16.42 -11.31 -10.55
N GLN A 45 -16.58 -11.72 -9.29
CA GLN A 45 -16.53 -13.14 -8.92
C GLN A 45 -17.61 -13.95 -9.63
N ARG A 46 -18.85 -13.44 -9.73
CA ARG A 46 -19.96 -14.09 -10.45
C ARG A 46 -19.64 -14.33 -11.92
N PHE A 47 -18.89 -13.42 -12.53
CA PHE A 47 -18.44 -13.55 -13.92
C PHE A 47 -17.07 -14.23 -14.06
N ALA A 48 -16.57 -14.88 -13.00
CA ALA A 48 -15.25 -15.52 -12.92
C ALA A 48 -14.09 -14.59 -13.31
N ARG A 49 -14.29 -13.27 -13.16
CA ARG A 49 -13.30 -12.23 -13.34
C ARG A 49 -12.78 -11.83 -11.96
N ARG A 50 -11.49 -11.55 -11.85
CA ARG A 50 -10.84 -11.15 -10.59
C ARG A 50 -9.92 -9.96 -10.84
N LEU A 51 -10.41 -9.01 -11.62
CA LEU A 51 -9.68 -7.81 -11.98
C LEU A 51 -9.38 -6.98 -10.74
N PHE A 52 -10.27 -6.99 -9.75
CA PHE A 52 -10.08 -6.34 -8.45
C PHE A 52 -8.79 -6.77 -7.72
N LEU A 53 -8.30 -8.01 -7.93
CA LEU A 53 -7.03 -8.49 -7.36
C LEU A 53 -5.80 -7.95 -8.09
N MET A 54 -5.96 -7.54 -9.36
CA MET A 54 -4.88 -7.12 -10.25
C MET A 54 -4.88 -5.61 -10.49
N SER A 55 -5.87 -4.89 -9.96
CA SER A 55 -6.07 -3.46 -10.21
C SER A 55 -5.48 -2.63 -9.08
N PRO A 56 -4.34 -1.94 -9.28
CA PRO A 56 -3.72 -1.11 -8.25
C PRO A 56 -4.67 -0.01 -7.75
N VAL A 57 -5.47 0.57 -8.66
CA VAL A 57 -6.47 1.59 -8.31
C VAL A 57 -7.55 1.06 -7.36
N PHE A 58 -8.04 -0.16 -7.61
CA PHE A 58 -9.00 -0.80 -6.71
C PHE A 58 -8.37 -1.12 -5.36
N LEU A 59 -7.15 -1.67 -5.36
CA LEU A 59 -6.45 -2.05 -4.14
C LEU A 59 -6.10 -0.83 -3.27
N LEU A 60 -5.61 0.26 -3.86
CA LEU A 60 -5.33 1.51 -3.12
C LEU A 60 -6.61 2.09 -2.52
N ALA A 61 -7.70 2.13 -3.30
CA ALA A 61 -8.99 2.62 -2.83
C ALA A 61 -9.57 1.72 -1.73
N LEU A 62 -9.45 0.39 -1.86
CA LEU A 62 -9.87 -0.56 -0.82
C LEU A 62 -9.05 -0.42 0.45
N VAL A 63 -7.72 -0.23 0.34
CA VAL A 63 -6.84 0.03 1.49
C VAL A 63 -7.24 1.34 2.17
N GLY A 64 -7.49 2.41 1.42
CA GLY A 64 -8.01 3.68 1.95
C GLY A 64 -9.31 3.47 2.73
N LEU A 65 -10.28 2.78 2.12
CA LEU A 65 -11.56 2.48 2.76
C LEU A 65 -11.38 1.65 4.05
N VAL A 66 -10.67 0.52 3.98
CA VAL A 66 -10.56 -0.40 5.12
C VAL A 66 -9.70 0.19 6.22
N ALA A 67 -8.50 0.68 5.91
CA ALA A 67 -7.52 1.08 6.91
C ALA A 67 -7.83 2.44 7.56
N PHE A 68 -8.48 3.36 6.85
CA PHE A 68 -8.76 4.69 7.38
C PHE A 68 -10.22 4.89 7.81
N THR A 69 -11.15 4.09 7.30
CA THR A 69 -12.57 4.26 7.65
C THR A 69 -13.13 3.04 8.36
N LEU A 70 -13.24 1.87 7.72
CA LEU A 70 -14.01 0.74 8.26
C LEU A 70 -13.39 0.15 9.52
N LEU A 71 -12.11 -0.23 9.47
CA LEU A 71 -11.44 -0.92 10.57
C LEU A 71 -11.30 -0.01 11.80
N PRO A 72 -10.81 1.24 11.69
CA PRO A 72 -10.74 2.13 12.85
C PRO A 72 -12.12 2.43 13.46
N ASN A 73 -13.16 2.66 12.64
CA ASN A 73 -14.51 2.87 13.17
C ASN A 73 -15.07 1.63 13.88
N ALA A 74 -14.86 0.43 13.33
CA ALA A 74 -15.33 -0.81 13.94
C ALA A 74 -14.65 -1.07 15.30
N ILE A 75 -13.33 -0.88 15.37
CA ILE A 75 -12.58 -0.99 16.62
C ILE A 75 -13.05 0.07 17.61
N TYR A 76 -13.22 1.32 17.17
CA TYR A 76 -13.74 2.40 18.01
C TYR A 76 -15.12 2.07 18.59
N ALA A 77 -16.06 1.63 17.76
CA ALA A 77 -17.42 1.28 18.19
C ALA A 77 -17.46 0.15 19.23
N VAL A 78 -16.57 -0.83 19.10
CA VAL A 78 -16.45 -1.94 20.06
C VAL A 78 -15.81 -1.48 21.37
N LEU A 79 -14.85 -0.55 21.32
CA LEU A 79 -14.12 -0.08 22.50
C LEU A 79 -14.81 1.08 23.23
N HIS A 80 -15.67 1.84 22.55
CA HIS A 80 -16.37 3.01 23.11
C HIS A 80 -17.05 2.75 24.48
N PRO A 81 -17.77 1.64 24.71
CA PRO A 81 -18.44 1.40 25.99
C PRO A 81 -17.46 1.26 27.16
N PHE A 82 -16.23 0.83 26.88
CA PHE A 82 -15.18 0.64 27.88
C PHE A 82 -14.38 1.91 28.16
N HIS A 83 -14.50 2.94 27.32
CA HIS A 83 -13.80 4.22 27.49
C HIS A 83 -14.51 5.18 28.44
N ASP A 84 -15.85 5.19 28.46
CA ASP A 84 -16.64 6.09 29.30
C ASP A 84 -16.60 5.74 30.81
N HIS A 85 -16.04 4.57 31.17
CA HIS A 85 -16.04 4.04 32.54
C HIS A 85 -14.70 4.17 33.30
N GLN A 86 -13.68 4.85 32.75
CA GLN A 86 -12.40 5.04 33.45
C GLN A 86 -11.99 6.51 33.63
N PRO A 87 -12.64 7.26 34.54
CA PRO A 87 -12.13 8.52 35.04
C PRO A 87 -11.12 8.24 36.16
N GLY A 88 -9.84 8.01 35.82
CA GLY A 88 -8.81 7.89 36.86
C GLY A 88 -7.54 7.17 36.44
N SER A 89 -6.52 7.97 36.07
CA SER A 89 -5.06 7.77 36.19
C SER A 89 -4.35 6.47 35.80
N ASN A 90 -5.02 5.37 35.49
CA ASN A 90 -4.42 4.15 34.96
C ASN A 90 -5.17 3.73 33.69
N SER A 91 -5.07 4.56 32.65
CA SER A 91 -5.56 4.12 31.35
C SER A 91 -4.84 2.83 30.98
N PHE A 92 -5.62 1.80 30.66
CA PHE A 92 -5.15 0.53 30.07
C PHE A 92 -4.17 0.75 28.90
N PHE A 93 -4.20 1.97 28.34
CA PHE A 93 -3.52 2.46 27.15
C PHE A 93 -2.23 3.26 27.38
N GLY A 94 -1.70 3.36 28.60
CA GLY A 94 -0.35 3.88 28.84
C GLY A 94 -0.03 5.19 28.09
N GLY A 95 -0.73 6.27 28.42
CA GLY A 95 -0.33 7.65 28.03
C GLY A 95 -0.57 8.11 26.59
N ALA A 96 -1.09 7.27 25.68
CA ALA A 96 -1.29 7.64 24.26
C ALA A 96 -2.76 7.85 23.83
N TYR A 97 -3.69 7.97 24.77
CA TYR A 97 -5.11 8.21 24.45
C TYR A 97 -5.32 9.69 24.10
N ARG A 98 -5.56 9.98 22.81
CA ARG A 98 -5.88 11.32 22.29
C ARG A 98 -7.31 11.34 21.75
N PRO A 99 -8.33 11.62 22.58
CA PRO A 99 -9.73 11.56 22.14
C PRO A 99 -10.03 12.55 21.02
N GLU A 100 -9.31 13.67 20.95
CA GLU A 100 -9.38 14.64 19.84
C GLU A 100 -9.13 14.02 18.46
N VAL A 101 -8.29 12.99 18.37
CA VAL A 101 -7.97 12.30 17.12
C VAL A 101 -9.17 11.52 16.59
N LEU A 102 -10.07 11.08 17.48
CA LEU A 102 -11.30 10.37 17.11
C LEU A 102 -12.34 11.30 16.46
N ALA A 103 -12.21 12.63 16.62
CA ALA A 103 -13.06 13.61 15.94
C ALA A 103 -12.86 13.60 14.41
N TYR A 104 -11.87 12.85 13.91
CA TYR A 104 -11.72 12.53 12.49
C TYR A 104 -12.93 11.75 11.93
N PHE A 105 -13.55 10.85 12.70
CA PHE A 105 -14.69 10.10 12.21
C PHE A 105 -15.91 11.02 12.03
N GLY A 106 -16.46 11.07 10.82
CA GLY A 106 -17.49 12.03 10.42
C GLY A 106 -16.93 13.37 9.95
N SER A 107 -15.61 13.58 9.93
CA SER A 107 -15.00 14.83 9.50
C SER A 107 -14.87 14.96 7.98
N ARG A 108 -14.50 16.16 7.52
CA ARG A 108 -14.21 16.42 6.10
C ARG A 108 -13.03 15.62 5.58
N GLY A 109 -12.02 15.36 6.42
CA GLY A 109 -10.91 14.47 6.06
C GLY A 109 -11.38 13.06 5.71
N GLU A 110 -12.32 12.50 6.48
CA GLU A 110 -12.92 11.20 6.16
C GLU A 110 -13.75 11.28 4.87
N GLY A 111 -14.54 12.34 4.70
CA GLY A 111 -15.31 12.59 3.47
C GLY A 111 -14.44 12.55 2.22
N TRP A 112 -13.31 13.25 2.20
CA TRP A 112 -12.40 13.26 1.04
C TRP A 112 -11.72 11.91 0.78
N ILE A 113 -11.41 11.14 1.84
CA ILE A 113 -10.93 9.76 1.68
C ILE A 113 -12.01 8.89 1.04
N LEU A 114 -13.26 8.99 1.49
CA LEU A 114 -14.39 8.24 0.93
C LEU A 114 -14.68 8.64 -0.52
N ALA A 115 -14.60 9.93 -0.85
CA ALA A 115 -14.75 10.43 -2.21
C ALA A 115 -13.64 9.89 -3.13
N PHE A 116 -12.38 9.87 -2.67
CA PHE A 116 -11.27 9.23 -3.38
C PHE A 116 -11.50 7.73 -3.59
N CYS A 117 -11.97 7.02 -2.56
CA CYS A 117 -12.27 5.59 -2.66
C CYS A 117 -13.38 5.30 -3.67
N ALA A 118 -14.45 6.10 -3.67
CA ALA A 118 -15.56 6.00 -4.62
C ALA A 118 -15.10 6.31 -6.05
N ALA A 119 -14.29 7.35 -6.24
CA ALA A 119 -13.69 7.69 -7.54
C ALA A 119 -12.78 6.56 -8.05
N GLY A 120 -11.93 5.99 -7.18
CA GLY A 120 -11.10 4.84 -7.51
C GLY A 120 -11.90 3.61 -7.90
N LEU A 121 -13.02 3.34 -7.21
CA LEU A 121 -13.95 2.27 -7.59
C LEU A 121 -14.60 2.51 -8.96
N ALA A 122 -15.01 3.75 -9.25
CA ALA A 122 -15.57 4.10 -10.56
C ALA A 122 -14.55 3.88 -11.69
N VAL A 123 -13.31 4.36 -11.50
CA VAL A 123 -12.20 4.17 -12.44
C VAL A 123 -11.90 2.69 -12.65
N HIS A 124 -11.90 1.90 -11.58
CA HIS A 124 -11.78 0.45 -11.67
C HIS A 124 -12.93 -0.19 -12.46
N GLY A 125 -14.17 0.23 -12.22
CA GLY A 125 -15.33 -0.23 -12.97
C GLY A 125 -15.23 0.06 -14.47
N ILE A 126 -14.71 1.25 -14.84
CA ILE A 126 -14.40 1.61 -16.23
C ILE A 126 -13.35 0.64 -16.80
N LEU A 127 -12.26 0.39 -16.06
CA LEU A 127 -11.26 -0.60 -16.47
C LEU A 127 -11.88 -1.98 -16.70
N ALA A 128 -12.79 -2.42 -15.81
CA ALA A 128 -13.49 -3.69 -15.94
C ALA A 128 -14.40 -3.75 -17.18
N LEU A 129 -15.08 -2.65 -17.52
CA LEU A 129 -15.83 -2.54 -18.77
C LEU A 129 -14.94 -2.62 -20.00
N VAL A 130 -13.87 -1.82 -20.06
CA VAL A 130 -12.98 -1.76 -21.23
C VAL A 130 -12.26 -3.09 -21.44
N THR A 131 -11.72 -3.68 -20.39
CA THR A 131 -11.01 -4.97 -20.47
C THR A 131 -11.95 -6.14 -20.76
N SER A 132 -13.24 -6.02 -20.46
CA SER A 132 -14.23 -7.03 -20.84
C SER A 132 -14.47 -7.15 -22.34
N ALA A 133 -14.14 -6.10 -23.09
CA ALA A 133 -14.39 -5.99 -24.53
C ALA A 133 -13.21 -6.44 -25.40
N GLN A 134 -12.02 -6.71 -24.82
CA GLN A 134 -10.81 -6.97 -25.57
C GLN A 134 -10.09 -8.24 -25.09
N THR A 135 -9.86 -9.18 -26.01
CA THR A 135 -8.88 -10.26 -25.85
C THR A 135 -7.52 -9.77 -26.36
N ALA A 136 -6.66 -9.27 -25.47
CA ALA A 136 -5.31 -8.87 -25.86
C ALA A 136 -4.41 -10.11 -26.09
N PRO A 137 -3.52 -10.09 -27.09
CA PRO A 137 -2.53 -11.14 -27.28
C PRO A 137 -1.55 -11.18 -26.10
N SER A 138 -1.32 -12.37 -25.54
CA SER A 138 -0.39 -12.57 -24.44
C SER A 138 1.05 -12.41 -24.91
N ILE A 139 1.80 -11.47 -24.33
CA ILE A 139 3.26 -11.53 -24.37
C ILE A 139 3.65 -12.70 -23.45
N SER A 140 3.78 -13.89 -24.01
CA SER A 140 4.16 -15.07 -23.24
C SER A 140 5.59 -14.90 -22.76
N LEU A 141 5.82 -15.01 -21.45
CA LEU A 141 7.12 -15.44 -20.95
C LEU A 141 7.35 -16.82 -21.51
N ASN A 142 8.22 -16.95 -22.51
CA ASN A 142 8.61 -18.27 -23.00
C ASN A 142 9.36 -18.94 -21.84
N PRO A 143 8.87 -20.05 -21.27
CA PRO A 143 9.53 -20.70 -20.16
C PRO A 143 10.93 -21.08 -20.62
N ASP A 144 11.95 -20.49 -19.99
CA ASP A 144 13.35 -20.85 -20.25
C ASP A 144 13.45 -22.38 -20.16
N PRO A 145 13.69 -23.10 -21.27
CA PRO A 145 13.59 -24.55 -21.31
C PRO A 145 14.61 -25.23 -20.38
N ARG A 146 15.64 -24.48 -19.94
CA ARG A 146 16.66 -24.94 -19.00
C ARG A 146 16.45 -24.38 -17.58
N GLY A 147 15.52 -23.47 -17.36
CA GLY A 147 15.29 -22.82 -16.05
C GLY A 147 16.54 -22.11 -15.51
N GLY A 148 17.42 -21.62 -16.38
CA GLY A 148 18.64 -20.90 -16.01
C GLY A 148 18.30 -19.55 -15.38
N LYS A 149 17.44 -18.75 -16.03
CA LYS A 149 17.04 -17.42 -15.54
C LYS A 149 16.46 -17.48 -14.13
N ALA A 150 15.60 -18.46 -13.88
CA ALA A 150 14.95 -18.59 -12.58
C ALA A 150 15.87 -19.20 -11.51
N ARG A 151 16.84 -20.07 -11.85
CA ARG A 151 17.91 -20.46 -10.92
C ARG A 151 18.82 -19.30 -10.55
N THR A 152 19.19 -18.46 -11.53
CA THR A 152 19.96 -17.23 -11.29
C THR A 152 19.19 -16.26 -10.39
N ALA A 153 17.89 -16.04 -10.65
CA ALA A 153 17.05 -15.19 -9.81
C ALA A 153 16.94 -15.73 -8.36
N TYR A 154 16.83 -17.05 -8.19
CA TYR A 154 16.79 -17.68 -6.86
C TYR A 154 18.10 -17.46 -6.09
N GLY A 155 19.24 -17.76 -6.73
CA GLY A 155 20.56 -17.54 -6.11
C GLY A 155 20.79 -16.06 -5.79
N LEU A 156 20.43 -15.17 -6.71
CA LEU A 156 20.58 -13.73 -6.54
C LEU A 156 19.70 -13.19 -5.40
N SER A 157 18.44 -13.60 -5.31
CA SER A 157 17.56 -13.21 -4.21
C SER A 157 18.07 -13.71 -2.86
N GLY A 158 18.55 -14.96 -2.78
CA GLY A 158 19.14 -15.51 -1.55
C GLY A 158 20.40 -14.75 -1.10
N VAL A 159 21.35 -14.52 -2.02
CA VAL A 159 22.58 -13.77 -1.74
C VAL A 159 22.26 -12.33 -1.36
N LEU A 160 21.36 -11.66 -2.08
CA LEU A 160 20.97 -10.29 -1.78
C LEU A 160 20.28 -10.17 -0.41
N GLY A 161 19.48 -11.17 -0.02
CA GLY A 161 18.89 -11.24 1.31
C GLY A 161 19.95 -11.34 2.41
N LEU A 162 20.91 -12.26 2.26
CA LEU A 162 22.02 -12.42 3.22
C LEU A 162 22.90 -11.17 3.31
N LEU A 163 23.25 -10.56 2.16
CA LEU A 163 24.01 -9.31 2.12
C LEU A 163 23.25 -8.17 2.78
N PHE A 164 21.94 -8.09 2.59
CA PHE A 164 21.11 -7.09 3.24
C PHE A 164 21.08 -7.26 4.76
N LEU A 165 20.96 -8.49 5.25
CA LEU A 165 21.04 -8.78 6.68
C LEU A 165 22.41 -8.38 7.23
N ALA A 166 23.49 -8.81 6.59
CA ALA A 166 24.86 -8.48 7.00
C ALA A 166 25.08 -6.96 7.02
N ALA A 167 24.64 -6.24 5.99
CA ALA A 167 24.81 -4.79 5.88
C ALA A 167 23.98 -3.97 6.88
N THR A 168 22.94 -4.57 7.48
CA THR A 168 22.05 -3.88 8.43
C THR A 168 22.27 -4.28 9.88
N GLN A 169 22.95 -5.40 10.13
CA GLN A 169 23.23 -5.94 11.47
C GLN A 169 24.70 -5.87 11.86
N SER A 170 25.60 -5.57 10.91
CA SER A 170 27.04 -5.48 11.16
C SER A 170 27.55 -4.06 10.95
N ASP A 171 28.43 -3.63 11.85
CA ASP A 171 29.19 -2.37 11.73
C ASP A 171 30.26 -2.42 10.63
N PHE A 172 30.50 -3.61 10.03
CA PHE A 172 31.47 -3.78 8.94
C PHE A 172 31.13 -2.90 7.72
N PHE A 173 29.85 -2.65 7.46
CA PHE A 173 29.42 -1.83 6.33
C PHE A 173 29.23 -0.37 6.78
N GLY A 174 29.87 0.56 6.05
CA GLY A 174 29.68 2.00 6.30
C GLY A 174 28.24 2.47 6.03
N THR A 175 27.87 3.59 6.64
CA THR A 175 26.52 4.19 6.59
C THR A 175 25.97 4.38 5.18
N THR A 176 26.81 4.80 4.23
CA THR A 176 26.43 4.96 2.82
C THR A 176 25.98 3.65 2.19
N THR A 177 26.72 2.56 2.43
CA THR A 177 26.41 1.23 1.91
C THR A 177 25.13 0.68 2.53
N THR A 178 24.96 0.82 3.85
CA THR A 178 23.75 0.41 4.56
C THR A 178 22.51 1.17 4.05
N ASN A 179 22.62 2.48 3.82
CA ASN A 179 21.53 3.29 3.28
C ASN A 179 21.17 2.94 1.84
N LEU A 180 22.17 2.66 0.99
CA LEU A 180 21.96 2.19 -0.37
C LEU A 180 21.21 0.86 -0.37
N MET A 181 21.65 -0.08 0.47
CA MET A 181 21.02 -1.39 0.62
C MET A 181 19.58 -1.28 1.14
N ARG A 182 19.31 -0.46 2.15
CA ARG A 182 17.95 -0.19 2.65
C ARG A 182 17.02 0.38 1.59
N THR A 183 17.55 1.17 0.65
CA THR A 183 16.74 1.80 -0.41
C THR A 183 16.51 0.86 -1.60
N GLY A 184 17.55 0.13 -2.03
CA GLY A 184 17.54 -0.64 -3.28
C GLY A 184 17.11 -2.11 -3.13
N VAL A 185 17.31 -2.74 -1.97
CA VAL A 185 17.05 -4.19 -1.82
C VAL A 185 15.57 -4.50 -1.91
N ALA A 186 14.71 -3.72 -1.24
CA ALA A 186 13.28 -3.99 -1.20
C ALA A 186 12.60 -4.09 -2.59
N PRO A 187 12.76 -3.11 -3.51
CA PRO A 187 12.17 -3.19 -4.86
C PRO A 187 12.74 -4.33 -5.70
N VAL A 188 14.05 -4.59 -5.59
CA VAL A 188 14.68 -5.70 -6.31
C VAL A 188 14.16 -7.04 -5.81
N GLN A 189 14.07 -7.22 -4.50
CA GLN A 189 13.52 -8.45 -3.90
C GLN A 189 12.04 -8.63 -4.25
N ALA A 190 11.23 -7.57 -4.18
CA ALA A 190 9.82 -7.65 -4.58
C ALA A 190 9.67 -8.21 -6.00
N PHE A 191 10.47 -7.70 -6.94
CA PHE A 191 10.49 -8.21 -8.31
C PHE A 191 10.98 -9.66 -8.42
N LEU A 192 12.16 -9.98 -7.86
CA LEU A 192 12.75 -11.32 -7.96
C LEU A 192 11.84 -12.39 -7.37
N LEU A 193 11.23 -12.12 -6.20
CA LEU A 193 10.34 -13.05 -5.53
C LEU A 193 9.06 -13.29 -6.32
N LEU A 194 8.43 -12.24 -6.88
CA LEU A 194 7.25 -12.40 -7.72
C LEU A 194 7.55 -13.05 -9.06
N PHE A 195 8.72 -12.78 -9.64
CA PHE A 195 9.19 -13.47 -10.84
C PHE A 195 9.37 -14.97 -10.59
N LEU A 196 10.03 -15.35 -9.50
CA LEU A 196 10.18 -16.75 -9.09
C LEU A 196 8.84 -17.42 -8.81
N LEU A 197 7.93 -16.72 -8.14
CA LEU A 197 6.58 -17.20 -7.88
C LEU A 197 5.84 -17.47 -9.19
N HIS A 198 5.92 -16.55 -10.14
CA HIS A 198 5.34 -16.73 -11.47
C HIS A 198 5.92 -17.96 -12.17
N CYS A 199 7.25 -18.11 -12.21
CA CYS A 199 7.88 -19.29 -12.82
C CYS A 199 7.43 -20.59 -12.15
N ALA A 200 7.30 -20.62 -10.83
CA ALA A 200 6.85 -21.81 -10.10
C ALA A 200 5.38 -22.17 -10.40
N LEU A 201 4.53 -21.16 -10.63
CA LEU A 201 3.11 -21.35 -10.93
C LEU A 201 2.85 -21.78 -12.38
N ASP A 202 3.65 -21.29 -13.33
CA ASP A 202 3.60 -21.66 -14.74
C ASP A 202 4.15 -23.07 -15.04
N ARG A 203 4.31 -23.90 -14.00
CA ARG A 203 4.84 -25.27 -14.09
C ARG A 203 6.22 -25.36 -14.75
N SER A 204 7.08 -24.34 -14.54
CA SER A 204 8.50 -24.51 -14.82
C SER A 204 9.09 -25.64 -13.94
N ARG A 205 10.32 -26.08 -14.23
CA ARG A 205 11.02 -27.12 -13.44
C ARG A 205 11.27 -26.72 -11.98
N ILE A 206 10.89 -25.52 -11.55
CA ILE A 206 11.07 -25.02 -10.18
C ILE A 206 9.85 -25.36 -9.34
N ARG A 207 10.08 -26.00 -8.19
CA ARG A 207 9.02 -26.34 -7.24
C ARG A 207 8.54 -25.09 -6.50
N LEU A 208 7.24 -25.03 -6.19
CA LEU A 208 6.64 -23.92 -5.44
C LEU A 208 7.19 -23.81 -4.01
N THR A 209 7.38 -24.93 -3.32
CA THR A 209 7.83 -24.98 -1.92
C THR A 209 9.13 -24.19 -1.66
N PRO A 210 10.24 -24.41 -2.39
CA PRO A 210 11.46 -23.63 -2.17
C PRO A 210 11.29 -22.13 -2.47
N VAL A 211 10.43 -21.75 -3.42
CA VAL A 211 10.14 -20.34 -3.70
C VAL A 211 9.38 -19.71 -2.53
N VAL A 212 8.38 -20.40 -1.97
CA VAL A 212 7.64 -19.93 -0.79
C VAL A 212 8.58 -19.80 0.42
N LEU A 213 9.47 -20.77 0.64
CA LEU A 213 10.48 -20.68 1.70
C LEU A 213 11.42 -19.48 1.50
N LEU A 214 11.83 -19.20 0.27
CA LEU A 214 12.68 -18.05 -0.04
C LEU A 214 11.94 -16.71 0.17
N ILE A 215 10.64 -16.64 -0.14
CA ILE A 215 9.79 -15.49 0.18
C ILE A 215 9.78 -15.28 1.70
N VAL A 216 9.42 -16.32 2.47
CA VAL A 216 9.37 -16.24 3.95
C VAL A 216 10.72 -15.81 4.52
N PHE A 217 11.81 -16.39 4.01
CA PHE A 217 13.17 -16.03 4.42
C PHE A 217 13.46 -14.55 4.18
N ASN A 218 13.24 -14.03 2.97
CA ASN A 218 13.53 -12.62 2.66
C ASN A 218 12.63 -11.65 3.43
N LEU A 219 11.35 -11.97 3.63
CA LEU A 219 10.46 -11.17 4.46
C LEU A 219 10.94 -11.11 5.91
N THR A 220 11.37 -12.25 6.46
CA THR A 220 11.93 -12.33 7.83
C THR A 220 13.22 -11.51 7.95
N VAL A 221 14.12 -11.63 6.97
CA VAL A 221 15.35 -10.83 6.92
C VAL A 221 15.03 -9.34 6.90
N MET A 222 14.07 -8.90 6.08
CA MET A 222 13.67 -7.49 6.03
C MET A 222 13.10 -7.00 7.35
N VAL A 223 12.34 -7.84 8.04
CA VAL A 223 11.81 -7.56 9.37
C VAL A 223 12.92 -7.37 10.40
N LEU A 224 13.90 -8.27 10.42
CA LEU A 224 15.07 -8.22 11.30
C LEU A 224 15.94 -6.98 11.02
N ALA A 225 16.08 -6.61 9.75
CA ALA A 225 16.74 -5.38 9.29
C ALA A 225 15.96 -4.07 9.59
N HIS A 226 15.03 -4.10 10.54
CA HIS A 226 14.15 -3.00 10.92
C HIS A 226 13.20 -2.48 9.83
N GLY A 227 12.97 -3.24 8.75
CA GLY A 227 11.99 -2.93 7.71
C GLY A 227 10.56 -2.87 8.27
N GLY A 228 9.87 -1.74 8.09
CA GLY A 228 8.53 -1.48 8.65
C GLY A 228 7.39 -2.17 7.90
N LYS A 229 6.54 -1.39 7.22
CA LYS A 229 5.36 -1.88 6.48
C LYS A 229 5.67 -2.61 5.17
N ILE A 230 6.83 -2.34 4.55
CA ILE A 230 7.21 -2.87 3.23
C ILE A 230 7.22 -4.41 3.12
N PRO A 231 7.85 -5.19 4.01
CA PRO A 231 7.82 -6.66 3.91
C PRO A 231 6.40 -7.22 3.98
N VAL A 232 5.52 -6.62 4.78
CA VAL A 232 4.11 -7.01 4.87
C VAL A 232 3.40 -6.79 3.53
N LEU A 233 3.66 -5.65 2.88
CA LEU A 233 3.07 -5.33 1.58
C LEU A 233 3.65 -6.18 0.43
N ILE A 234 4.92 -6.59 0.50
CA ILE A 234 5.50 -7.58 -0.44
C ILE A 234 4.81 -8.94 -0.28
N GLY A 235 4.60 -9.38 0.97
CA GLY A 235 3.87 -10.62 1.26
C GLY A 235 2.42 -10.57 0.73
N LEU A 236 1.74 -9.43 0.91
CA LEU A 236 0.40 -9.20 0.36
C LEU A 236 0.41 -9.27 -1.17
N ALA A 237 1.36 -8.60 -1.83
CA ALA A 237 1.48 -8.64 -3.28
C ALA A 237 1.71 -10.06 -3.81
N ALA A 238 2.58 -10.86 -3.16
CA ALA A 238 2.79 -12.26 -3.50
C ALA A 238 1.52 -13.11 -3.31
N GLY A 239 0.78 -12.91 -2.22
CA GLY A 239 -0.49 -13.60 -1.97
C GLY A 239 -1.56 -13.25 -3.01
N LEU A 240 -1.75 -11.97 -3.29
CA LEU A 240 -2.68 -11.50 -4.32
C LEU A 240 -2.31 -12.06 -5.70
N TYR A 241 -1.01 -12.08 -6.03
CA TYR A 241 -0.51 -12.65 -7.28
C TYR A 241 -0.83 -14.14 -7.40
N TYR A 242 -0.53 -14.91 -6.34
CA TYR A 242 -0.83 -16.34 -6.27
C TYR A 242 -2.32 -16.62 -6.48
N ILE A 243 -3.19 -15.88 -5.78
CA ILE A 243 -4.64 -16.03 -5.87
C ILE A 243 -5.16 -15.66 -7.26
N ALA A 244 -4.67 -14.57 -7.83
CA ALA A 244 -5.05 -14.12 -9.16
C ALA A 244 -4.66 -15.15 -10.22
N HIS A 245 -3.53 -15.85 -10.04
CA HIS A 245 -3.03 -16.86 -10.96
C HIS A 245 -3.73 -18.22 -10.83
N THR A 246 -3.91 -18.74 -9.61
CA THR A 246 -4.37 -20.12 -9.36
C THR A 246 -5.90 -20.31 -9.42
N ARG A 247 -6.68 -19.25 -9.64
CA ARG A 247 -8.16 -19.29 -9.73
C ARG A 247 -8.83 -20.04 -8.57
N VAL A 248 -8.28 -19.92 -7.36
CA VAL A 248 -8.77 -20.51 -6.09
C VAL A 248 -10.29 -20.36 -5.89
N SER A 249 -11.02 -21.38 -5.44
CA SER A 249 -12.46 -21.28 -5.19
C SER A 249 -12.81 -20.22 -4.13
N PHE A 250 -14.05 -19.71 -4.11
CA PHE A 250 -14.47 -18.65 -3.17
C PHE A 250 -14.24 -19.02 -1.69
N GLY A 251 -14.62 -20.24 -1.30
CA GLY A 251 -14.41 -20.73 0.06
C GLY A 251 -12.92 -20.79 0.43
N ALA A 252 -12.06 -21.14 -0.52
CA ALA A 252 -10.62 -21.16 -0.31
C ALA A 252 -9.99 -19.76 -0.36
N LEU A 253 -10.56 -18.80 -1.12
CA LEU A 253 -10.17 -17.39 -1.09
C LEU A 253 -10.41 -16.78 0.30
N ASN A 254 -11.60 -16.97 0.87
CA ASN A 254 -11.92 -16.45 2.20
C ASN A 254 -11.01 -17.06 3.28
N LYS A 255 -10.75 -18.37 3.20
CA LYS A 255 -9.80 -19.05 4.08
C LYS A 255 -8.37 -18.50 3.92
N ALA A 256 -7.94 -18.24 2.70
CA ALA A 256 -6.63 -17.66 2.42
C ALA A 256 -6.49 -16.23 2.94
N VAL A 257 -7.52 -15.38 2.77
CA VAL A 257 -7.57 -14.03 3.34
C VAL A 257 -7.51 -14.07 4.85
N LEU A 258 -8.28 -14.95 5.50
CA LEU A 258 -8.26 -15.13 6.95
C LEU A 258 -6.90 -15.63 7.45
N ALA A 259 -6.34 -16.65 6.80
CA ALA A 259 -5.02 -17.18 7.13
C ALA A 259 -3.93 -16.12 6.95
N PHE A 260 -4.00 -15.33 5.87
CA PHE A 260 -3.08 -14.23 5.63
C PHE A 260 -3.22 -13.14 6.71
N ALA A 261 -4.44 -12.76 7.09
CA ALA A 261 -4.67 -11.81 8.17
C ALA A 261 -4.08 -12.31 9.50
N VAL A 262 -4.26 -13.59 9.83
CA VAL A 262 -3.66 -14.21 11.03
C VAL A 262 -2.13 -14.19 10.96
N VAL A 263 -1.54 -14.61 9.84
CA VAL A 263 -0.07 -14.59 9.63
C VAL A 263 0.48 -13.17 9.69
N LEU A 264 -0.24 -12.19 9.14
CA LEU A 264 0.12 -10.78 9.16
C LEU A 264 0.07 -10.24 10.59
N VAL A 265 -0.95 -10.59 11.37
CA VAL A 265 -1.01 -10.25 12.79
C VAL A 265 0.15 -10.88 13.54
N ILE A 266 0.38 -12.19 13.42
CA ILE A 266 1.51 -12.90 14.05
C ILE A 266 2.85 -12.29 13.64
N GLY A 267 3.03 -11.99 12.35
CA GLY A 267 4.23 -11.35 11.82
C GLY A 267 4.45 -9.96 12.41
N MET A 268 3.40 -9.13 12.50
CA MET A 268 3.46 -7.84 13.19
C MET A 268 3.81 -7.99 14.67
N GLN A 269 3.30 -9.03 15.35
CA GLN A 269 3.66 -9.32 16.75
C GLN A 269 5.13 -9.72 16.88
N LEU A 270 5.64 -10.58 16.00
CA LEU A 270 7.05 -11.00 15.99
C LEU A 270 8.00 -9.84 15.69
N ILE A 271 7.67 -8.98 14.72
CA ILE A 271 8.40 -7.74 14.41
C ILE A 271 8.55 -6.90 15.68
N HIS A 272 7.47 -6.79 16.47
CA HIS A 272 7.50 -6.01 17.70
C HIS A 272 8.26 -6.67 18.83
N LEU A 273 8.18 -7.99 18.97
CA LEU A 273 8.92 -8.72 20.01
C LEU A 273 10.43 -8.56 19.82
N VAL A 274 10.89 -8.58 18.56
CA VAL A 274 12.29 -8.33 18.21
C VAL A 274 12.69 -6.86 18.47
N ARG A 275 11.77 -5.90 18.33
CA ARG A 275 12.04 -4.45 18.49
C ARG A 275 11.69 -3.87 19.86
N ALA A 276 11.06 -4.65 20.73
CA ALA A 276 10.59 -4.22 22.03
C ALA A 276 11.69 -3.69 22.99
N PRO A 277 12.94 -4.21 22.98
CA PRO A 277 13.98 -3.73 23.89
C PRO A 277 14.34 -2.26 23.71
N GLU A 278 14.18 -1.70 22.51
CA GLU A 278 14.58 -0.31 22.21
C GLU A 278 13.47 0.72 22.46
N TYR A 279 12.19 0.31 22.42
CA TYR A 279 11.04 1.23 22.45
C TYR A 279 10.37 1.37 23.81
N TYR A 280 10.52 0.37 24.67
CA TYR A 280 9.88 0.34 25.98
C TYR A 280 10.94 0.59 27.06
N GLY A 281 11.06 1.84 27.52
CA GLY A 281 11.85 2.16 28.71
C GLY A 281 11.41 1.34 29.94
N PRO A 282 12.20 1.35 31.03
CA PRO A 282 12.05 0.42 32.18
C PRO A 282 10.68 0.44 32.87
N ARG A 283 9.84 1.46 32.62
CA ARG A 283 8.49 1.59 33.17
C ARG A 283 7.47 0.58 32.62
N ASN A 284 7.68 0.03 31.42
CA ASN A 284 6.75 -0.89 30.77
C ASN A 284 7.09 -2.38 30.99
N GLU A 285 8.15 -2.70 31.72
CA GLU A 285 8.53 -4.09 32.01
C GLU A 285 7.43 -4.86 32.75
N LYS A 286 6.65 -4.18 33.59
CA LYS A 286 5.64 -4.77 34.48
C LYS A 286 4.29 -5.14 33.84
N MET A 287 4.02 -4.79 32.58
CA MET A 287 2.75 -5.17 31.92
C MET A 287 2.77 -6.65 31.47
N ALA A 288 1.63 -7.34 31.63
CA ALA A 288 1.45 -8.68 31.09
C ALA A 288 1.66 -8.68 29.56
N PHE A 289 2.29 -9.73 29.03
CA PHE A 289 2.61 -9.86 27.61
C PHE A 289 1.40 -9.66 26.69
N THR A 290 0.24 -10.18 27.07
CA THR A 290 -1.03 -10.04 26.35
C THR A 290 -1.52 -8.59 26.29
N GLN A 291 -1.33 -7.81 27.36
CA GLN A 291 -1.68 -6.39 27.39
C GLN A 291 -0.72 -5.55 26.53
N LYS A 292 0.58 -5.85 26.54
CA LYS A 292 1.56 -5.20 25.66
C LYS A 292 1.18 -5.38 24.19
N ILE A 293 0.82 -6.60 23.80
CA ILE A 293 0.37 -6.94 22.44
C ILE A 293 -0.91 -6.19 22.07
N GLY A 294 -1.93 -6.22 22.93
CA GLY A 294 -3.20 -5.52 22.70
C GLY A 294 -3.01 -4.02 22.48
N ASN A 295 -2.16 -3.40 23.31
CA ASN A 295 -1.86 -1.97 23.22
C ASN A 295 -1.12 -1.60 21.93
N VAL A 296 -0.15 -2.41 21.50
CA VAL A 296 0.56 -2.20 20.22
C VAL A 296 -0.39 -2.31 19.03
N PHE A 297 -1.27 -3.31 19.05
CA PHE A 297 -2.24 -3.54 17.98
C PHE A 297 -3.18 -2.34 17.85
N LEU A 298 -3.73 -1.86 18.97
CA LEU A 298 -4.62 -0.69 18.99
C LEU A 298 -3.89 0.60 18.62
N ALA A 299 -2.65 0.79 19.08
CA ALA A 299 -1.82 1.92 18.68
C ALA A 299 -1.60 1.97 17.16
N LYS A 300 -1.37 0.82 16.51
CA LYS A 300 -1.06 0.78 15.08
C LYS A 300 -2.28 0.76 14.15
N LEU A 301 -3.38 0.11 14.56
CA LEU A 301 -4.55 -0.06 13.71
C LEU A 301 -5.63 0.99 13.92
N LEU A 302 -5.80 1.45 15.17
CA LEU A 302 -6.76 2.52 15.48
C LEU A 302 -6.06 3.87 15.49
N TRP A 303 -5.14 4.07 16.45
CA TRP A 303 -4.62 5.40 16.75
C TRP A 303 -3.82 6.00 15.61
N ARG A 304 -2.90 5.24 15.01
CA ARG A 304 -2.10 5.72 13.87
C ARG A 304 -2.97 6.14 12.68
N GLN A 305 -3.95 5.33 12.31
CA GLN A 305 -4.78 5.60 11.12
C GLN A 305 -5.72 6.78 11.37
N ALA A 306 -6.32 6.83 12.57
CA ALA A 306 -7.14 7.96 13.00
C ALA A 306 -6.31 9.24 13.10
N GLU A 307 -5.05 9.18 13.55
CA GLU A 307 -4.15 10.34 13.65
C GLU A 307 -3.76 10.88 12.28
N THR A 308 -3.36 10.01 11.34
CA THR A 308 -3.17 10.40 9.94
C THR A 308 -4.43 11.07 9.37
N GLY A 309 -5.60 10.48 9.62
CA GLY A 309 -6.89 11.03 9.18
C GLY A 309 -7.20 12.39 9.81
N TYR A 310 -6.93 12.55 11.11
CA TYR A 310 -7.09 13.79 11.86
C TYR A 310 -6.17 14.89 11.30
N CYS A 311 -4.89 14.58 11.04
CA CYS A 311 -3.97 15.52 10.40
C CYS A 311 -4.52 15.97 9.04
N LEU A 312 -5.00 15.02 8.22
CA LEU A 312 -5.59 15.33 6.92
C LEU A 312 -6.81 16.25 7.06
N SER A 313 -7.68 15.99 8.05
CA SER A 313 -8.84 16.84 8.33
C SER A 313 -8.41 18.29 8.60
N ASN A 314 -7.35 18.49 9.39
CA ASN A 314 -6.85 19.82 9.71
C ASN A 314 -6.14 20.49 8.52
N VAL A 315 -5.52 19.71 7.63
CA VAL A 315 -5.04 20.22 6.33
C VAL A 315 -6.20 20.80 5.51
N PHE A 316 -7.34 20.09 5.41
CA PHE A 316 -8.51 20.62 4.71
C PHE A 316 -9.09 21.86 5.38
N THR A 317 -9.14 21.90 6.71
CA THR A 317 -9.59 23.10 7.43
C THR A 317 -8.70 24.31 7.11
N ALA A 318 -7.39 24.11 6.98
CA ALA A 318 -6.44 25.19 6.76
C ALA A 318 -6.28 25.61 5.29
N HIS A 319 -6.37 24.66 4.35
CA HIS A 319 -5.90 24.86 2.97
C HIS A 319 -6.92 24.58 1.88
N LYS A 320 -8.15 24.09 2.17
CA LYS A 320 -9.09 23.66 1.11
C LYS A 320 -9.41 24.76 0.09
N ASP A 321 -9.45 26.02 0.54
CA ASP A 321 -9.85 27.19 -0.25
C ASP A 321 -8.63 27.92 -0.86
N ASP A 322 -7.42 27.39 -0.68
CA ASP A 322 -6.21 27.95 -1.27
C ASP A 322 -6.33 27.92 -2.81
N ARG A 323 -5.91 29.02 -3.44
CA ARG A 323 -5.99 29.18 -4.88
C ARG A 323 -5.02 28.23 -5.58
N LEU A 324 -5.52 27.55 -6.61
CA LEU A 324 -4.68 26.73 -7.48
C LEU A 324 -3.72 27.61 -8.29
N GLU A 325 -2.43 27.52 -7.98
CA GLU A 325 -1.36 28.10 -8.78
C GLU A 325 -0.62 26.99 -9.52
N LEU A 326 -0.69 26.99 -10.86
CA LEU A 326 -0.08 25.96 -11.72
C LEU A 326 1.43 25.79 -11.46
N ARG A 327 2.14 26.88 -11.18
CA ARG A 327 3.57 26.87 -10.87
C ARG A 327 3.91 26.00 -9.66
N ASN A 328 3.02 25.92 -8.67
CA ASN A 328 3.26 25.19 -7.43
C ASN A 328 2.85 23.70 -7.56
N GLN A 329 2.24 23.28 -8.68
CA GLN A 329 1.72 21.92 -8.85
C GLN A 329 2.79 20.92 -9.26
N THR A 330 4.00 21.37 -9.57
CA THR A 330 5.15 20.50 -9.85
C THR A 330 5.99 20.22 -8.61
N PHE A 331 5.47 20.49 -7.40
CA PHE A 331 6.17 20.32 -6.11
C PHE A 331 6.82 18.93 -5.93
N TRP A 332 6.23 17.89 -6.51
CA TRP A 332 6.75 16.53 -6.41
C TRP A 332 7.87 16.23 -7.43
N VAL A 333 8.07 17.03 -8.47
CA VAL A 333 9.11 16.79 -9.50
C VAL A 333 10.50 16.91 -8.89
N GLU A 334 10.68 17.81 -7.92
CA GLU A 334 11.94 17.98 -7.17
C GLU A 334 12.43 16.66 -6.56
N ILE A 335 11.51 15.74 -6.19
CA ILE A 335 11.89 14.46 -5.62
C ILE A 335 12.57 13.51 -6.63
N LEU A 336 12.48 13.79 -7.93
CA LEU A 336 13.05 12.94 -8.97
C LEU A 336 14.53 13.21 -9.17
N ILE A 337 15.01 14.41 -8.81
CA ILE A 337 16.41 14.80 -8.95
C ILE A 337 17.27 13.99 -7.97
N PRO A 338 18.26 13.21 -8.41
CA PRO A 338 19.13 12.46 -7.50
C PRO A 338 19.94 13.40 -6.62
N ARG A 339 20.23 13.00 -5.37
CA ARG A 339 21.09 13.79 -4.47
C ARG A 339 22.52 13.97 -4.99
N ALA A 340 22.98 13.11 -5.90
CA ALA A 340 24.26 13.28 -6.58
C ALA A 340 24.27 14.53 -7.49
N VAL A 341 23.13 14.89 -8.07
CA VAL A 341 22.97 16.08 -8.92
C VAL A 341 22.57 17.30 -8.09
N TRP A 342 21.78 17.11 -7.04
CA TRP A 342 21.38 18.15 -6.11
C TRP A 342 21.64 17.72 -4.65
N PRO A 343 22.86 17.94 -4.12
CA PRO A 343 23.23 17.52 -2.77
C PRO A 343 22.32 18.11 -1.69
N GLU A 344 21.98 19.39 -1.85
CA GLU A 344 21.12 20.17 -0.94
C GLU A 344 19.62 19.89 -1.08
N LYS A 345 19.25 18.88 -1.87
CA LYS A 345 17.85 18.52 -2.10
C LYS A 345 17.06 18.43 -0.78
N PRO A 346 15.87 19.05 -0.71
CA PRO A 346 15.05 19.06 0.49
C PRO A 346 14.64 17.64 0.90
N ASN A 347 14.37 17.47 2.19
CA ASN A 347 13.82 16.22 2.69
C ASN A 347 12.32 16.17 2.39
N PHE A 348 11.88 15.14 1.66
CA PHE A 348 10.48 14.92 1.29
C PHE A 348 9.73 14.02 2.29
N SER A 349 10.41 13.45 3.28
CA SER A 349 9.79 12.73 4.39
C SER A 349 9.35 13.71 5.47
N LEU A 350 8.22 14.37 5.22
CA LEU A 350 7.76 15.50 6.02
C LEU A 350 6.72 15.12 7.09
N GLY A 351 6.42 13.82 7.27
CA GLY A 351 5.43 13.34 8.25
C GLY A 351 5.58 13.94 9.65
N GLY A 352 6.80 13.97 10.22
CA GLY A 352 7.03 14.59 11.53
C GLY A 352 6.76 16.10 11.57
N ARG A 353 7.02 16.82 10.46
CA ARG A 353 6.69 18.25 10.34
C ARG A 353 5.18 18.44 10.23
N TYR A 354 4.51 17.67 9.38
CA TYR A 354 3.06 17.77 9.20
C TYR A 354 2.30 17.42 10.46
N ALA A 355 2.76 16.42 11.22
CA ALA A 355 2.11 16.07 12.45
C ALA A 355 2.27 17.12 13.56
N LYS A 356 3.40 17.84 13.58
CA LYS A 356 3.55 19.01 14.45
C LYS A 356 2.58 20.12 14.07
N VAL A 357 2.47 20.43 12.78
CA VAL A 357 1.67 21.56 12.27
C VAL A 357 0.16 21.28 12.33
N TYR A 358 -0.26 20.10 11.86
CA TYR A 358 -1.67 19.78 11.65
C TYR A 358 -2.23 18.80 12.69
N CYS A 359 -1.40 18.04 13.40
CA CYS A 359 -1.85 17.13 14.46
C CYS A 359 -1.52 17.60 15.88
N GLY A 360 -0.86 18.76 16.04
CA GLY A 360 -0.53 19.35 17.34
C GLY A 360 0.50 18.57 18.15
N ILE A 361 1.33 17.73 17.51
CA ILE A 361 2.30 16.89 18.21
C ILE A 361 3.53 17.70 18.58
N THR A 362 3.79 17.81 19.89
CA THR A 362 4.86 18.63 20.45
C THR A 362 6.25 17.97 20.37
N ASN A 363 6.32 16.63 20.36
CA ASN A 363 7.57 15.88 20.18
C ASN A 363 7.54 15.01 18.90
N PRO A 364 8.05 15.53 17.77
CA PRO A 364 8.02 14.81 16.49
C PRO A 364 9.06 13.68 16.39
N ALA A 365 10.00 13.55 17.35
CA ALA A 365 11.12 12.62 17.27
C ALA A 365 10.70 11.14 17.19
N PHE A 366 9.48 10.82 17.62
CA PHE A 366 8.92 9.46 17.60
C PHE A 366 7.66 9.33 16.74
N HIS A 367 7.39 10.33 15.91
CA HIS A 367 6.15 10.40 15.17
C HIS A 367 6.32 10.01 13.69
N SER A 368 5.48 9.07 13.23
CA SER A 368 5.62 8.43 11.91
C SER A 368 4.33 8.43 11.07
N ALA A 369 3.34 9.23 11.46
CA ALA A 369 2.14 9.42 10.64
C ALA A 369 2.42 10.42 9.50
N SER A 370 1.81 10.18 8.35
CA SER A 370 1.80 11.06 7.18
C SER A 370 0.45 11.77 7.11
N ILE A 371 0.30 12.75 6.22
CA ILE A 371 -1.02 13.35 5.88
C ILE A 371 -1.69 12.62 4.70
N THR A 372 -1.37 11.34 4.52
CA THR A 372 -1.77 10.50 3.38
C THR A 372 -1.25 11.00 2.03
N VAL A 373 -1.54 10.24 0.98
CA VAL A 373 -1.32 10.63 -0.41
C VAL A 373 -2.19 11.83 -0.84
N LEU A 374 -3.24 12.17 -0.08
CA LEU A 374 -4.15 13.26 -0.41
C LEU A 374 -3.72 14.63 0.14
N GLY A 375 -2.96 14.68 1.24
CA GLY A 375 -2.74 15.92 1.98
C GLY A 375 -1.83 16.94 1.28
N GLN A 376 -0.71 16.51 0.70
CA GLN A 376 0.23 17.43 0.04
C GLN A 376 -0.38 18.21 -1.13
N PRO A 377 -1.16 17.59 -2.04
CA PRO A 377 -1.89 18.34 -3.06
C PRO A 377 -2.73 19.48 -2.47
N VAL A 378 -3.44 19.25 -1.37
CA VAL A 378 -4.27 20.29 -0.73
C VAL A 378 -3.41 21.44 -0.19
N ILE A 379 -2.27 21.15 0.44
CA ILE A 379 -1.33 22.18 0.95
C ILE A 379 -0.81 23.08 -0.18
N HIS A 380 -0.64 22.55 -1.39
CA HIS A 380 0.00 23.28 -2.50
C HIS A 380 -0.99 23.97 -3.46
N GLY A 381 -2.31 23.83 -3.27
CA GLY A 381 -3.28 24.50 -4.15
C GLY A 381 -4.75 24.12 -3.88
N GLY A 382 -5.07 23.81 -2.63
CA GLY A 382 -6.40 23.53 -2.15
C GLY A 382 -7.07 22.29 -2.75
N ALA A 383 -8.39 22.22 -2.63
CA ALA A 383 -9.18 21.08 -3.13
C ALA A 383 -9.04 20.91 -4.65
N ALA A 384 -8.82 21.99 -5.40
CA ALA A 384 -8.59 21.93 -6.84
C ALA A 384 -7.28 21.18 -7.19
N ALA A 385 -6.19 21.42 -6.45
CA ALA A 385 -4.95 20.68 -6.62
C ALA A 385 -5.12 19.18 -6.28
N LEU A 386 -5.90 18.86 -5.25
CA LEU A 386 -6.26 17.48 -4.94
C LEU A 386 -7.01 16.81 -6.09
N LEU A 387 -7.99 17.47 -6.70
CA LEU A 387 -8.71 16.91 -7.85
C LEU A 387 -7.76 16.64 -9.01
N LEU A 388 -6.86 17.57 -9.31
CA LEU A 388 -5.87 17.43 -10.37
C LEU A 388 -4.91 16.24 -10.13
N HIS A 389 -4.22 16.22 -8.99
CA HIS A 389 -3.23 15.19 -8.65
C HIS A 389 -3.88 13.84 -8.33
N GLY A 390 -5.07 13.86 -7.73
CA GLY A 390 -5.89 12.67 -7.50
C GLY A 390 -6.34 12.03 -8.81
N ALA A 391 -6.85 12.83 -9.76
CA ALA A 391 -7.22 12.32 -11.09
C ALA A 391 -6.00 11.75 -11.83
N PHE A 392 -4.86 12.45 -11.79
CA PHE A 392 -3.61 11.96 -12.36
C PHE A 392 -3.19 10.62 -11.76
N LEU A 393 -3.22 10.49 -10.43
CA LEU A 393 -2.88 9.25 -9.72
C LEU A 393 -3.82 8.11 -10.09
N LEU A 394 -5.14 8.33 -10.06
CA LEU A 394 -6.14 7.32 -10.39
C LEU A 394 -6.00 6.87 -11.86
N ALA A 395 -5.76 7.80 -12.79
CA ALA A 395 -5.53 7.49 -14.20
C ALA A 395 -4.26 6.66 -14.40
N PHE A 396 -3.16 7.04 -13.74
CA PHE A 396 -1.91 6.28 -13.76
C PHE A 396 -2.11 4.84 -13.26
N LEU A 397 -2.76 4.66 -12.11
CA LEU A 397 -3.01 3.35 -11.52
C LEU A 397 -4.00 2.51 -12.35
N CYS A 398 -4.94 3.16 -13.03
CA CYS A 398 -5.82 2.51 -14.01
C CYS A 398 -5.01 1.96 -15.19
N GLY A 399 -4.11 2.78 -15.76
CA GLY A 399 -3.20 2.36 -16.83
C GLY A 399 -2.31 1.18 -16.40
N ALA A 400 -1.77 1.23 -15.19
CA ALA A 400 -1.00 0.12 -14.64
C ALA A 400 -1.83 -1.16 -14.46
N GLY A 401 -3.09 -1.02 -14.02
CA GLY A 401 -4.06 -2.12 -13.99
C GLY A 401 -4.31 -2.70 -15.38
N ALA A 402 -4.50 -1.85 -16.39
CA ALA A 402 -4.67 -2.28 -17.78
C ALA A 402 -3.46 -3.06 -18.30
N VAL A 403 -2.24 -2.60 -18.00
CA VAL A 403 -0.99 -3.31 -18.32
C VAL A 403 -0.94 -4.70 -17.67
N ALA A 404 -1.32 -4.83 -16.39
CA ALA A 404 -1.34 -6.13 -15.71
C ALA A 404 -2.37 -7.11 -16.28
N VAL A 405 -3.47 -6.58 -16.82
CA VAL A 405 -4.57 -7.37 -17.40
C VAL A 405 -4.23 -7.80 -18.82
N TRP A 406 -3.84 -6.85 -19.68
CA TRP A 406 -3.57 -7.10 -21.10
C TRP A 406 -2.19 -7.72 -21.36
N GLY A 407 -1.22 -7.50 -20.46
CA GLY A 407 0.12 -8.08 -20.52
C GLY A 407 0.32 -9.19 -19.48
N PRO A 408 -0.23 -10.40 -19.67
CA PRO A 408 0.10 -11.53 -18.79
C PRO A 408 1.61 -11.82 -18.84
N GLY A 409 2.14 -12.45 -17.80
CA GLY A 409 3.57 -12.73 -17.68
C GLY A 409 4.34 -11.58 -17.03
N LEU A 410 5.42 -11.13 -17.67
CA LEU A 410 6.37 -10.17 -17.11
C LEU A 410 5.75 -8.80 -16.75
N PRO A 411 4.89 -8.19 -17.60
CA PRO A 411 4.26 -6.91 -17.24
C PRO A 411 3.40 -7.02 -15.97
N ARG A 412 2.67 -8.13 -15.82
CA ARG A 412 1.91 -8.42 -14.59
C ARG A 412 2.84 -8.60 -13.38
N VAL A 413 3.95 -9.32 -13.51
CA VAL A 413 4.95 -9.46 -12.43
C VAL A 413 5.48 -8.09 -12.02
N ALA A 414 5.80 -7.22 -12.98
CA ALA A 414 6.30 -5.87 -12.73
C ALA A 414 5.30 -5.01 -11.95
N VAL A 415 4.02 -5.04 -12.35
CA VAL A 415 2.94 -4.31 -11.66
C VAL A 415 2.78 -4.81 -10.23
N PHE A 416 2.73 -6.13 -10.03
CA PHE A 416 2.61 -6.69 -8.68
C PHE A 416 3.84 -6.39 -7.81
N ALA A 417 5.03 -6.32 -8.41
CA ALA A 417 6.25 -5.97 -7.69
C ALA A 417 6.25 -4.53 -7.21
N LEU A 418 5.52 -3.63 -7.89
CA LEU A 418 5.36 -2.23 -7.49
C LEU A 418 4.21 -1.99 -6.51
N LEU A 419 3.28 -2.93 -6.36
CA LEU A 419 2.15 -2.81 -5.42
C LEU A 419 2.55 -2.38 -4.01
N PRO A 420 3.67 -2.86 -3.41
CA PRO A 420 4.06 -2.44 -2.06
C PRO A 420 4.21 -0.92 -1.86
N TRP A 421 4.42 -0.17 -2.94
CA TRP A 421 4.49 1.28 -2.91
C TRP A 421 3.27 1.96 -3.53
N TRP A 422 2.53 1.26 -4.39
CA TRP A 422 1.33 1.81 -5.03
C TRP A 422 0.07 1.71 -4.19
N ILE A 423 0.01 0.80 -3.22
CA ILE A 423 -1.15 0.65 -2.32
C ILE A 423 -0.92 1.29 -0.95
N ASP A 424 0.19 2.01 -0.79
CA ASP A 424 0.56 2.65 0.46
C ASP A 424 -0.10 4.03 0.59
N PHE A 425 -1.33 4.04 1.09
CA PHE A 425 -2.13 5.27 1.25
C PHE A 425 -1.59 6.21 2.34
N ASP A 426 -0.87 5.68 3.33
CA ASP A 426 -0.22 6.40 4.45
C ASP A 426 1.13 7.01 4.05
N GLN A 427 1.24 7.51 2.82
CA GLN A 427 2.48 8.05 2.27
C GLN A 427 2.26 9.42 1.64
N ASP A 428 3.18 10.35 1.90
CA ASP A 428 3.20 11.68 1.28
C ASP A 428 3.23 11.58 -0.25
N PHE A 429 2.41 12.39 -0.95
CA PHE A 429 2.27 12.35 -2.42
C PHE A 429 3.60 12.44 -3.18
N ALA A 430 4.48 13.38 -2.80
CA ALA A 430 5.79 13.52 -3.43
C ALA A 430 6.64 12.26 -3.23
N LEU A 431 6.66 11.70 -2.01
CA LEU A 431 7.35 10.43 -1.76
C LEU A 431 6.74 9.30 -2.59
N TYR A 432 5.41 9.25 -2.72
CA TYR A 432 4.71 8.24 -3.50
C TYR A 432 5.18 8.26 -4.96
N MET A 433 5.20 9.44 -5.59
CA MET A 433 5.72 9.64 -6.96
C MET A 433 7.21 9.33 -7.08
N GLY A 434 8.01 9.75 -6.11
CA GLY A 434 9.45 9.49 -6.10
C GLY A 434 9.78 8.01 -5.97
N ASN A 435 9.07 7.29 -5.12
CA ASN A 435 9.23 5.85 -4.92
C ASN A 435 8.88 5.10 -6.20
N LEU A 436 7.79 5.48 -6.86
CA LEU A 436 7.37 4.88 -8.13
C LEU A 436 8.49 4.89 -9.17
N ILE A 437 9.10 6.06 -9.40
CA ILE A 437 10.15 6.21 -10.40
C ILE A 437 11.43 5.49 -9.98
N LYS A 438 11.89 5.71 -8.74
CA LYS A 438 13.12 5.08 -8.23
C LYS A 438 13.04 3.56 -8.27
N PHE A 439 11.93 2.99 -7.81
CA PHE A 439 11.77 1.54 -7.76
C PHE A 439 11.58 0.95 -9.15
N GLY A 440 10.87 1.65 -10.04
CA GLY A 440 10.88 1.34 -11.47
C GLY A 440 12.30 1.24 -12.03
N THR A 441 13.16 2.22 -11.74
CA THR A 441 14.57 2.21 -12.17
C THR A 441 15.37 1.05 -11.58
N PHE A 442 15.20 0.74 -10.29
CA PHE A 442 15.90 -0.39 -9.66
C PHE A 442 15.49 -1.75 -10.24
N MET A 443 14.23 -1.91 -10.65
CA MET A 443 13.77 -3.16 -11.27
C MET A 443 14.14 -3.26 -12.76
N LEU A 444 14.42 -2.14 -13.44
CA LEU A 444 14.64 -2.11 -14.89
C LEU A 444 15.72 -3.10 -15.38
N PRO A 445 16.90 -3.23 -14.75
CA PRO A 445 17.89 -4.23 -15.17
C PRO A 445 17.35 -5.67 -15.08
N PHE A 446 16.57 -5.96 -14.05
CA PHE A 446 15.99 -7.29 -13.84
C PHE A 446 14.84 -7.58 -14.79
N LEU A 447 14.05 -6.55 -15.13
CA LEU A 447 13.07 -6.62 -16.20
C LEU A 447 13.75 -6.94 -17.53
N LEU A 448 14.85 -6.25 -17.87
CA LEU A 448 15.60 -6.50 -19.10
C LEU A 448 16.23 -7.91 -19.14
N LEU A 449 16.71 -8.42 -18.00
CA LEU A 449 17.22 -9.80 -17.88
C LEU A 449 16.11 -10.85 -17.99
N ALA A 450 14.92 -10.54 -17.47
CA ALA A 450 13.75 -11.40 -17.53
C ALA A 450 13.06 -11.36 -18.91
N MET A 451 13.15 -10.23 -19.63
CA MET A 451 12.71 -10.09 -21.01
C MET A 451 13.53 -11.05 -21.90
N ASP A 452 12.86 -11.65 -22.88
CA ASP A 452 13.52 -12.43 -23.91
C ASP A 452 13.62 -11.58 -25.18
N ARG A 453 14.80 -11.56 -25.82
CA ARG A 453 15.03 -10.82 -27.08
C ARG A 453 14.49 -11.56 -28.32
N THR A 454 13.72 -12.63 -28.14
CA THR A 454 13.17 -13.47 -29.23
C THR A 454 11.94 -12.88 -29.92
N CYS A 455 11.62 -11.60 -29.70
CA CYS A 455 10.81 -10.82 -30.65
C CYS A 455 11.68 -10.44 -31.86
N ARG A 456 11.90 -11.37 -32.82
CA ARG A 456 12.18 -11.13 -34.26
C ARG A 456 12.69 -12.42 -34.92
N ARG A 457 11.77 -13.31 -35.32
CA ARG A 457 11.84 -14.22 -36.49
C ARG A 457 10.63 -15.16 -36.46
N SER A 458 9.45 -14.63 -36.73
CA SER A 458 8.34 -15.42 -37.27
C SER A 458 7.46 -14.55 -38.16
N GLU A 459 8.11 -13.75 -39.00
CA GLU A 459 7.54 -13.21 -40.24
C GLU A 459 8.68 -13.33 -41.26
N ASN A 460 8.77 -14.52 -41.86
CA ASN A 460 9.33 -14.82 -43.19
C ASN A 460 9.10 -16.31 -43.47
#